data_AF-A0A7J3AA63-F1
#
_entry.id   AF-A0A7J3AA63-F1
#
_cell.length_a   1.000
_cell.length_b   1.000
_cell.length_c   1.000
_cell.angle_alpha   90.00
_cell.angle_beta   90.00
_cell.angle_gamma   90.00
#
_symmetry.space_group_name_H-M   'P 1'
#
loop_
_entity.id
_entity.type
_entity.pdbx_description
1 polymer ?
#
loop_
_entity_poly.entity_id
_entity_poly.type
_entity_poly.pdbx_seq_one_letter_code
_entity_poly.pdbx_strand_id
1 'polypeptide(L)'
;MKKRAAALVSSVIASVLGCWIMWEAVVRPLRIMAGWNSNFPSPFYIFNAPIWFWHDFAIFLIILSTLVLGYLAAERESTLEKELSKIKNIITRLDEEFEVALRLNPPSKGL
;
A
#
# COMPACT_ATOMS: atom_id res chain seq x y z
N MET A 1 14.55 -5.50 0.27
CA MET A 1 13.93 -4.73 -0.85
C MET A 1 13.14 -5.61 -1.82
N LYS A 2 13.73 -6.65 -2.43
CA LYS A 2 13.05 -7.50 -3.44
C LYS A 2 11.70 -8.09 -2.98
N LYS A 3 11.61 -8.61 -1.74
CA LYS A 3 10.37 -9.19 -1.19
C LYS A 3 9.23 -8.16 -1.02
N ARG A 4 9.55 -6.92 -0.62
CA ARG A 4 8.57 -5.83 -0.49
C ARG A 4 8.07 -5.35 -1.85
N ALA A 5 8.99 -5.19 -2.81
CA ALA A 5 8.62 -4.84 -4.18
C ALA A 5 7.72 -5.92 -4.81
N ALA A 6 8.06 -7.19 -4.61
CA ALA A 6 7.23 -8.30 -5.06
C ALA A 6 5.83 -8.27 -4.42
N ALA A 7 5.73 -8.07 -3.09
CA ALA A 7 4.47 -7.96 -2.38
C ALA A 7 3.61 -6.79 -2.88
N LEU A 8 4.22 -5.63 -3.11
CA LEU A 8 3.53 -4.46 -3.64
C LEU A 8 2.98 -4.74 -5.04
N VAL A 9 3.82 -5.25 -5.94
CA VAL A 9 3.43 -5.58 -7.32
C VAL A 9 2.34 -6.64 -7.33
N SER A 10 2.47 -7.71 -6.54
CA SER A 10 1.45 -8.75 -6.45
C SER A 10 0.12 -8.24 -5.91
N SER A 11 0.14 -7.32 -4.94
CA SER A 11 -1.09 -6.73 -4.40
C SER A 11 -1.79 -5.83 -5.39
N VAL A 12 -1.04 -5.02 -6.16
CA VAL A 12 -1.62 -4.22 -7.25
C VAL A 12 -2.26 -5.12 -8.30
N ILE A 13 -1.57 -6.20 -8.72
CA ILE A 13 -2.12 -7.17 -9.67
C ILE A 13 -3.39 -7.81 -9.11
N ALA A 14 -3.39 -8.26 -7.85
CA ALA A 14 -4.56 -8.86 -7.20
C ALA A 14 -5.75 -7.89 -7.14
N SER A 15 -5.49 -6.60 -6.89
CA SER A 15 -6.54 -5.56 -6.88
C SER A 15 -7.16 -5.37 -8.27
N VAL A 16 -6.33 -5.25 -9.31
CA VAL A 16 -6.78 -5.13 -10.71
C VAL A 16 -7.55 -6.36 -11.14
N LEU A 17 -7.07 -7.56 -10.80
CA LEU A 17 -7.77 -8.82 -11.07
C LEU A 17 -9.11 -8.89 -10.34
N GLY A 18 -9.19 -8.47 -9.08
CA GLY A 18 -10.45 -8.40 -8.34
C GLY A 18 -11.47 -7.50 -9.01
N CYS A 19 -11.07 -6.29 -9.42
CA CYS A 19 -11.93 -5.35 -10.15
C CYS A 19 -12.39 -5.93 -11.50
N TRP A 20 -11.50 -6.60 -12.23
CA TRP A 20 -11.82 -7.20 -13.51
C TRP A 20 -12.79 -8.39 -13.37
N ILE A 21 -12.57 -9.27 -12.37
CA ILE A 21 -13.50 -10.38 -12.05
C ILE A 21 -14.87 -9.82 -11.68
N MET A 22 -14.93 -8.77 -10.85
CA MET A 22 -16.18 -8.11 -10.51
C MET A 22 -16.92 -7.62 -11.77
N TRP A 23 -16.20 -7.01 -12.72
CA TRP A 23 -16.80 -6.54 -13.96
C TRP A 23 -17.33 -7.68 -14.84
N GLU A 24 -16.49 -8.65 -15.18
CA GLU A 24 -16.83 -9.71 -16.15
C GLU A 24 -17.79 -10.74 -15.57
N ALA A 25 -17.65 -11.10 -14.29
CA ALA A 25 -18.40 -12.18 -13.66
C ALA A 25 -19.67 -11.73 -12.92
N VAL A 26 -19.79 -10.44 -12.58
CA VAL A 26 -20.90 -9.93 -11.76
C VAL A 26 -21.63 -8.79 -12.44
N VAL A 27 -20.95 -7.70 -12.80
CA VAL A 27 -21.62 -6.49 -13.31
C VAL A 27 -22.14 -6.68 -14.73
N ARG A 28 -21.28 -7.10 -15.66
CA ARG A 28 -21.64 -7.34 -17.07
C ARG A 28 -22.78 -8.35 -17.22
N PRO A 29 -22.82 -9.45 -16.46
CA PRO A 29 -23.89 -10.45 -16.52
C PRO A 29 -25.23 -9.92 -16.04
N LEU A 30 -25.25 -9.27 -14.88
CA LEU A 30 -26.47 -8.67 -14.32
C LEU A 30 -27.07 -7.61 -15.25
N ARG A 31 -26.23 -6.95 -16.06
CA ARG A 31 -26.68 -5.98 -17.07
C ARG A 31 -27.29 -6.61 -18.32
N ILE A 32 -26.75 -7.75 -18.78
CA ILE A 32 -27.15 -8.37 -20.06
C ILE A 32 -28.22 -9.44 -19.86
N MET A 33 -28.07 -10.27 -18.83
CA MET A 33 -29.00 -11.31 -18.46
C MET A 33 -29.82 -10.79 -17.29
N ALA A 34 -31.09 -10.47 -17.54
CA ALA A 34 -32.02 -9.97 -16.53
C ALA A 34 -32.38 -11.05 -15.49
N GLY A 35 -31.40 -11.55 -14.73
CA GLY A 35 -31.61 -12.57 -13.71
C GLY A 35 -30.35 -13.33 -13.33
N TRP A 36 -30.35 -13.84 -12.10
CA TRP A 36 -29.32 -14.69 -11.55
C TRP A 36 -29.33 -16.06 -12.26
N ASN A 37 -28.42 -16.28 -13.21
CA ASN A 37 -28.28 -17.56 -13.92
C ASN A 37 -27.10 -18.36 -13.37
N SER A 38 -27.34 -19.63 -13.06
CA SER A 38 -26.38 -20.58 -12.49
C SER A 38 -25.25 -20.97 -13.45
N ASN A 39 -25.48 -20.79 -14.76
CA ASN A 39 -24.53 -21.16 -15.81
C ASN A 39 -23.70 -19.95 -16.25
N PHE A 40 -23.11 -19.24 -15.29
CA PHE A 40 -22.28 -18.10 -15.61
C PHE A 40 -20.86 -18.55 -15.93
N PRO A 41 -20.36 -18.36 -17.18
CA PRO A 41 -19.00 -18.73 -17.51
C PRO A 41 -18.05 -17.90 -16.65
N SER A 42 -17.15 -18.56 -15.92
CA SER A 42 -16.06 -17.85 -15.24
C SER A 42 -15.35 -16.91 -16.21
N PRO A 43 -14.71 -15.83 -15.72
CA PRO A 43 -13.89 -14.94 -16.55
C PRO A 43 -12.82 -15.68 -17.38
N PHE A 44 -12.53 -16.94 -17.07
CA PHE A 44 -11.54 -17.78 -17.75
C PHE A 44 -12.14 -19.04 -18.40
N TYR A 45 -13.47 -19.21 -18.39
CA TYR A 45 -14.15 -20.43 -18.83
C TYR A 45 -13.63 -21.73 -18.16
N ILE A 46 -12.96 -21.63 -17.00
CA ILE A 46 -12.34 -22.76 -16.29
C ILE A 46 -13.41 -23.62 -15.60
N PHE A 47 -14.38 -22.99 -14.95
CA PHE A 47 -15.52 -23.69 -14.35
C PHE A 47 -16.73 -22.75 -14.21
N ASN A 48 -17.93 -23.33 -14.12
CA ASN A 48 -19.14 -22.57 -13.82
C ASN A 48 -19.33 -22.49 -12.31
N ALA A 49 -19.54 -21.29 -11.80
CA ALA A 49 -19.91 -21.07 -10.41
C ALA A 49 -20.98 -19.97 -10.32
N PRO A 50 -21.79 -19.98 -9.26
CA PRO A 50 -22.82 -18.96 -9.06
C PRO A 50 -22.22 -17.55 -8.98
N ILE A 51 -23.01 -16.54 -9.35
CA ILE A 51 -22.58 -15.12 -9.34
C ILE A 51 -22.11 -14.66 -7.95
N TRP A 52 -22.75 -15.12 -6.86
CA TRP A 52 -22.33 -14.77 -5.50
C TRP A 52 -20.89 -15.19 -5.20
N PHE A 53 -20.47 -16.36 -5.71
CA PHE A 53 -19.12 -16.86 -5.48
C PHE A 53 -18.08 -15.92 -6.12
N TRP A 54 -18.33 -15.49 -7.37
CA TRP A 54 -17.44 -14.57 -8.07
C TRP A 54 -17.40 -13.18 -7.45
N HIS A 55 -18.56 -12.71 -6.95
CA HIS A 55 -18.67 -11.46 -6.23
C HIS A 55 -17.83 -11.47 -4.95
N ASP A 56 -18.00 -12.50 -4.11
CA ASP A 56 -17.32 -12.60 -2.83
C ASP A 56 -15.81 -12.82 -3.03
N PHE A 57 -15.42 -13.59 -4.04
CA PHE A 57 -14.01 -13.77 -4.39
C PHE A 57 -13.37 -12.47 -4.89
N ALA A 58 -14.05 -11.71 -5.75
CA ALA A 58 -13.56 -10.41 -6.22
C ALA A 58 -13.39 -9.42 -5.07
N ILE A 59 -14.37 -9.32 -4.17
CA ILE A 59 -14.29 -8.46 -2.99
C ILE A 59 -13.15 -8.90 -2.08
N PHE A 60 -13.01 -10.21 -1.84
CA PHE A 60 -11.93 -10.74 -1.03
C PHE A 60 -10.55 -10.34 -1.58
N LEU A 61 -10.33 -10.46 -2.89
CA LEU A 61 -9.08 -10.03 -3.53
C LEU A 61 -8.83 -8.53 -3.37
N ILE A 62 -9.85 -7.70 -3.52
CA ILE A 62 -9.75 -6.24 -3.38
C ILE A 62 -9.43 -5.86 -1.93
N ILE A 63 -10.14 -6.42 -0.94
CA ILE A 63 -9.91 -6.14 0.47
C ILE A 63 -8.51 -6.62 0.88
N LEU A 64 -8.14 -7.86 0.52
CA LEU A 64 -6.84 -8.43 0.88
C LEU A 64 -5.69 -7.61 0.28
N SER A 65 -5.77 -7.26 -1.00
CA SER A 65 -4.76 -6.41 -1.64
C SER A 65 -4.67 -5.03 -0.98
N THR A 66 -5.80 -4.43 -0.62
CA THR A 66 -5.87 -3.13 0.06
C THR A 66 -5.22 -3.19 1.45
N LEU A 67 -5.49 -4.25 2.22
CA LEU A 67 -4.88 -4.45 3.54
C LEU A 67 -3.36 -4.60 3.44
N VAL A 68 -2.87 -5.38 2.48
CA VAL A 68 -1.42 -5.54 2.27
C VAL A 68 -0.77 -4.22 1.84
N LEU A 69 -1.39 -3.47 0.94
CA LEU A 69 -0.88 -2.16 0.53
C LEU A 69 -0.87 -1.15 1.68
N GLY A 70 -1.95 -1.11 2.47
CA GLY A 70 -2.04 -0.26 3.66
C GLY A 70 -0.97 -0.60 4.70
N TYR A 71 -0.73 -1.89 4.95
CA TYR A 71 0.33 -2.35 5.84
C TYR A 71 1.73 -1.90 5.36
N LEU A 72 2.03 -2.09 4.07
CA LEU A 72 3.31 -1.67 3.49
C LEU A 72 3.49 -0.14 3.56
N ALA A 73 2.42 0.63 3.39
CA ALA A 73 2.45 2.08 3.53
C ALA A 73 2.75 2.51 4.97
N ALA A 74 2.03 1.95 5.95
CA ALA A 74 2.22 2.26 7.37
C ALA A 74 3.63 1.87 7.86
N GLU A 75 4.15 0.72 7.43
CA GLU A 75 5.52 0.29 7.77
C GLU A 75 6.56 1.30 7.25
N ARG A 76 6.36 1.85 6.05
CA ARG A 76 7.26 2.85 5.46
C ARG A 76 7.23 4.16 6.21
N GLU A 77 6.05 4.63 6.62
CA GLU A 77 5.88 5.85 7.42
C GLU A 77 6.64 5.75 8.75
N SER A 78 6.44 4.66 9.51
CA SER A 78 7.14 4.45 10.79
C SER A 78 8.67 4.38 10.65
N THR A 79 9.17 3.93 9.51
CA THR A 79 10.61 3.89 9.22
C THR A 79 11.15 5.29 8.98
N LEU A 80 10.42 6.12 8.23
CA LEU A 80 10.80 7.50 7.96
C LEU A 80 10.81 8.36 9.23
N GLU A 81 9.81 8.20 10.09
CA GLU A 81 9.75 8.93 11.37
C GLU A 81 10.96 8.66 12.27
N LYS A 82 11.41 7.39 12.33
CA LYS A 82 12.60 7.01 13.10
C LYS A 82 13.87 7.64 12.56
N GLU A 83 14.06 7.64 11.24
CA GLU A 83 15.23 8.27 10.61
C GLU A 83 15.20 9.79 10.80
N LEU A 84 14.03 10.41 10.68
CA LEU A 84 13.86 11.85 10.89
C LEU A 84 14.13 12.25 12.35
N SER A 85 13.70 11.42 13.31
CA SER A 85 14.02 11.61 14.73
C SER A 85 15.52 11.49 15.01
N LYS A 86 16.22 10.53 14.40
CA LYS A 86 17.69 10.42 14.51
C LYS A 86 18.39 11.66 13.97
N ILE A 87 17.99 12.14 12.79
CA ILE A 87 18.57 13.35 12.18
C ILE A 87 18.34 14.57 13.07
N LYS A 88 17.13 14.73 13.62
CA LYS A 88 16.84 15.81 14.58
C LYS A 88 17.77 15.77 15.79
N ASN A 89 17.96 14.59 16.40
CA ASN A 89 18.86 14.44 17.54
C ASN A 89 20.33 14.78 17.19
N ILE A 90 20.79 14.46 15.99
CA ILE A 90 22.14 14.82 15.53
C ILE A 90 22.27 16.34 15.39
N ILE A 91 21.29 17.00 14.76
CA ILE A 91 21.31 18.46 14.59
C ILE A 91 21.31 19.16 15.95
N THR A 92 20.47 18.72 16.90
CA THR A 92 20.44 19.30 18.25
C THR A 92 21.78 19.15 18.96
N ARG A 93 22.44 18.00 18.84
CA ARG A 93 23.79 17.81 19.42
C ARG A 93 24.84 18.71 18.77
N LEU A 94 24.80 18.87 17.44
CA LEU A 94 25.73 19.76 16.73
C LEU A 94 25.54 21.22 17.13
N ASP A 95 24.29 21.64 17.35
CA ASP A 95 23.96 22.99 17.81
C ASP A 95 24.50 23.24 19.23
N GLU A 96 24.31 22.28 20.15
CA GLU A 96 24.89 22.32 21.49
C GLU A 96 26.43 22.37 21.47
N GLU A 97 27.07 21.52 20.66
CA GLU A 97 28.54 21.53 20.51
C GLU A 97 29.05 22.86 19.93
N PHE A 98 28.33 23.44 18.97
CA PHE A 98 28.66 24.73 18.37
C PHE A 98 28.50 25.88 19.38
N GLU A 99 27.42 25.89 20.16
CA GLU A 99 27.24 26.87 21.25
C GLU A 99 28.36 26.77 22.30
N VAL A 100 28.75 25.55 22.68
CA VAL A 100 29.86 25.33 23.63
C VAL A 100 31.17 25.85 23.03
N ALA A 101 31.45 25.57 21.76
CA ALA A 101 32.64 26.06 21.09
C ALA A 101 32.69 27.60 21.02
N LEU A 102 31.56 28.26 20.74
CA LEU A 102 31.45 29.72 20.75
C LEU A 102 31.67 30.31 22.15
N ARG A 103 31.22 29.64 23.22
CA ARG A 103 31.47 30.09 24.60
C ARG A 103 32.94 29.97 24.98
N LEU A 104 33.62 28.92 24.53
CA LEU A 104 35.03 28.66 24.84
C LEU A 104 35.99 29.54 24.04
N ASN A 105 35.62 29.94 22.83
CA ASN A 105 36.43 30.82 21.98
C ASN A 105 35.55 31.90 21.33
N PRO A 106 35.14 32.94 22.09
CA PRO A 106 34.26 33.97 21.56
C PRO A 106 34.98 34.67 20.40
N PRO A 107 34.28 34.95 19.29
CA PRO A 107 34.89 35.66 18.18
C PRO A 107 35.47 36.97 18.69
N SER A 108 36.76 37.18 18.48
CA SER A 108 37.42 38.44 18.84
C SER A 108 36.63 39.56 18.15
N LYS A 109 35.99 40.42 18.94
CA LYS A 109 35.34 41.63 18.41
C LYS A 109 36.40 42.34 17.57
N GLY A 110 36.22 42.34 16.26
CA GLY A 110 37.11 43.05 15.34
C GLY A 110 37.28 44.47 15.84
N LEU A 111 38.54 44.84 16.09
CA LEU A 111 39.00 46.22 16.18
C LEU A 111 38.86 46.91 14.82
#